data_AF-A0A438CSK4-F1
#
_entry.id   AF-A0A438CSK4-F1
#
_cell.length_a   1.000
_cell.length_b   1.000
_cell.length_c   1.000
_cell.angle_alpha   90.00
_cell.angle_beta   90.00
_cell.angle_gamma   90.00
#
_symmetry.space_group_name_H-M   'P 1'
#
loop_
_entity.id
_entity.type
_entity.pdbx_description
1 polymer ?
#
loop_
_entity_poly.entity_id
_entity_poly.type
_entity_poly.pdbx_seq_one_letter_code
_entity_poly.pdbx_strand_id
1 'polypeptide(L)' 'MLLDRINSTGSVYMNHTIVDGVYMLRCAVRSTLTEELHVVAAWKLIKEEVDALTKRVESGV' A
#
# COMPACT_ATOMS: atom_id res chain seq x y z
N MET A 1 -9.97 3.39 -2.95
CA MET A 1 -9.26 3.58 -1.66
C MET A 1 -7.75 3.43 -1.86
N LEU A 2 -6.90 3.68 -0.86
CA LEU A 2 -5.42 3.53 -0.98
C LEU A 2 -5.03 2.11 -1.42
N LEU A 3 -5.71 1.09 -0.90
CA LEU A 3 -5.48 -0.31 -1.30
C LEU A 3 -5.66 -0.53 -2.81
N ASP A 4 -6.74 -0.02 -3.38
CA ASP A 4 -7.04 -0.22 -4.82
C ASP A 4 -5.97 0.43 -5.69
N ARG A 5 -5.46 1.59 -5.28
CA ARG A 5 -4.37 2.28 -5.99
C ARG A 5 -3.12 1.43 -6.02
N ILE A 6 -2.68 0.97 -4.84
CA ILE A 6 -1.51 0.11 -4.70
C ILE A 6 -1.68 -1.16 -5.55
N ASN A 7 -2.80 -1.86 -5.41
CA ASN A 7 -3.04 -3.10 -6.14
C ASN A 7 -3.19 -2.88 -7.66
N SER A 8 -3.69 -1.72 -8.10
CA SER A 8 -3.81 -1.38 -9.53
C SER A 8 -2.45 -1.17 -10.21
N THR A 9 -1.38 -0.90 -9.45
CA THR A 9 -0.03 -0.78 -10.01
C THR A 9 0.51 -2.12 -10.52
N GLY A 10 -0.03 -3.25 -10.03
CA GLY A 10 0.48 -4.60 -10.34
C GLY A 10 1.83 -4.95 -9.69
N SER A 11 2.52 -3.98 -9.09
CA SER A 11 3.85 -4.17 -8.49
C SER A 11 3.80 -4.91 -7.15
N VAL A 12 2.70 -4.75 -6.40
CA VAL A 12 2.49 -5.43 -5.11
C VAL A 12 1.01 -5.79 -5.00
N TYR A 13 0.72 -6.95 -4.40
CA TYR A 13 -0.63 -7.33 -4.00
C TYR A 13 -0.75 -7.37 -2.48
N MET A 14 -1.67 -6.58 -1.93
CA MET A 14 -2.00 -6.55 -0.51
C MET A 14 -3.49 -6.78 -0.29
N ASN A 15 -3.85 -7.15 0.94
CA ASN A 15 -5.24 -7.19 1.38
C ASN A 15 -5.47 -6.20 2.52
N HIS A 16 -6.72 -6.06 2.92
CA HIS A 16 -7.09 -5.33 4.13
C HIS A 16 -7.76 -6.26 5.12
N THR A 17 -7.79 -5.81 6.37
CA THR A 17 -8.56 -6.43 7.44
C THR A 17 -9.18 -5.34 8.29
N ILE A 18 -10.24 -5.69 9.02
CA ILE A 18 -10.83 -4.81 10.02
C ILE A 18 -10.62 -5.49 11.38
N VAL A 19 -9.95 -4.81 12.30
CA VAL A 19 -9.74 -5.28 13.67
C VAL A 19 -10.23 -4.18 14.59
N ASP A 20 -11.19 -4.50 15.46
CA ASP A 20 -11.81 -3.53 16.37
C ASP A 20 -12.38 -2.29 15.66
N GLY A 21 -13.02 -2.51 14.50
CA GLY A 21 -13.57 -1.42 13.66
C GLY A 21 -12.54 -0.59 12.90
N VAL A 22 -11.24 -0.82 13.11
CA VAL A 22 -10.15 -0.11 12.43
C VAL A 22 -9.77 -0.83 11.14
N TYR A 23 -9.85 -0.11 10.02
CA TYR A 23 -9.40 -0.60 8.72
C TYR A 23 -7.86 -0.58 8.63
N MET A 24 -7.26 -1.72 8.33
CA MET A 24 -5.81 -1.89 8.27
C MET A 24 -5.40 -2.55 6.96
N LEU A 25 -4.28 -2.10 6.40
CA LEU A 25 -3.61 -2.78 5.29
C LEU A 25 -2.72 -3.90 5.84
N ARG A 26 -2.71 -5.05 5.18
CA ARG A 26 -1.89 -6.20 5.56
C ARG A 26 -1.00 -6.63 4.39
N CYS A 27 0.30 -6.74 4.70
CA CYS A 27 1.33 -7.24 3.79
C CYS A 27 1.85 -8.58 4.32
N ALA A 28 1.73 -9.65 3.52
CA ALA A 28 2.18 -10.99 3.87
C ALA A 28 3.59 -11.26 3.30
N VAL A 29 4.62 -11.01 4.09
CA VAL A 29 6.03 -11.16 3.71
C VAL A 29 6.51 -12.62 3.93
N ARG A 30 5.97 -13.57 3.16
CA ARG A 30 6.33 -15.01 3.28
C ARG A 30 6.46 -15.75 1.94
N SER A 31 6.46 -15.06 0.80
CA SER A 31 6.67 -15.74 -0.48
C SER A 31 8.12 -16.23 -0.61
N THR A 32 8.32 -17.37 -1.26
CA THR A 32 9.62 -18.05 -1.40
C THR A 32 10.69 -17.15 -2.04
N LEU A 33 10.28 -16.16 -2.84
CA LEU A 33 11.16 -15.22 -3.54
C LEU A 33 11.23 -13.84 -2.88
N THR A 34 10.56 -13.64 -1.73
CA THR A 34 10.56 -12.34 -1.07
C THR A 34 11.86 -12.11 -0.30
N GLU A 35 12.73 -11.31 -0.89
CA GLU A 35 13.90 -10.71 -0.26
C GLU A 35 13.61 -9.31 0.33
N GLU A 36 14.53 -8.79 1.15
CA GLU A 36 14.45 -7.46 1.78
C GLU A 36 14.17 -6.33 0.77
N LEU A 37 14.82 -6.38 -0.39
CA LEU A 37 14.65 -5.37 -1.45
C LEU A 37 13.19 -5.25 -1.91
N HIS A 38 12.43 -6.35 -1.92
CA HIS A 38 11.01 -6.33 -2.30
C HIS A 38 10.16 -5.65 -1.22
N VAL A 39 10.50 -5.84 0.05
CA VAL A 39 9.81 -5.18 1.18
C VAL A 39 10.09 -3.68 1.17
N VAL A 40 11.34 -3.28 0.92
CA VAL A 40 11.73 -1.88 0.76
C VAL A 40 11.02 -1.24 -0.43
N ALA A 41 10.96 -1.93 -1.56
CA ALA A 41 10.24 -1.45 -2.75
C ALA A 41 8.73 -1.29 -2.48
N ALA A 42 8.09 -2.27 -1.83
CA ALA A 42 6.69 -2.17 -1.44
C ALA A 42 6.43 -0.99 -0.50
N TRP A 43 7.31 -0.76 0.48
CA TRP A 43 7.20 0.38 1.39
C TRP A 43 7.35 1.73 0.68
N LYS A 44 8.27 1.82 -0.29
CA LYS A 44 8.45 3.01 -1.11
C LYS A 44 7.19 3.32 -1.92
N LEU A 45 6.62 2.30 -2.58
CA LEU A 45 5.39 2.44 -3.37
C LEU A 45 4.20 2.92 -2.51
N ILE A 46 4.03 2.38 -1.30
CA ILE A 46 2.97 2.81 -0.38
C ILE A 46 3.09 4.31 -0.09
N LYS A 47 4.30 4.80 0.22
CA LYS A 47 4.52 6.22 0.51
C LYS A 47 4.23 7.10 -0.70
N GLU A 48 4.65 6.69 -1.89
CA GLU A 48 4.40 7.44 -3.12
C GLU A 48 2.90 7.59 -3.41
N GLU A 49 2.12 6.51 -3.24
CA GLU A 49 0.65 6.55 -3.42
C GLU A 49 -0.05 7.39 -2.34
N VAL A 50 0.47 7.37 -1.09
CA VAL A 50 -0.03 8.25 -0.01
C VAL A 50 0.26 9.70 -0.33
N ASP A 51 1.48 10.05 -0.73
CA ASP A 51 1.86 11.43 -1.07
C ASP A 51 1.04 11.96 -2.24
N ALA A 52 0.83 11.14 -3.27
CA ALA A 52 -0.01 11.47 -4.41
C ALA A 52 -1.49 11.69 -4.02
N LEU A 53 -1.99 10.89 -3.07
CA LEU A 53 -3.35 11.03 -2.56
C LEU A 53 -3.49 12.32 -1.72
N THR A 54 -2.54 12.59 -0.82
CA THR A 54 -2.55 13.77 0.06
C THR A 54 -2.50 15.06 -0.76
N LYS A 55 -1.59 15.16 -1.74
CA LYS A 55 -1.49 16.33 -2.63
C LYS A 55 -2.78 16.60 -3.40
N ARG A 56 -3.51 15.55 -3.80
CA ARG A 56 -4.81 15.70 -4.47
C ARG A 56 -5.90 16.22 -3.55
N VAL A 57 -5.88 15.84 -2.27
CA VAL A 57 -6.81 16.38 -1.28
C VAL A 57 -6.53 17.86 -1.05
N GLU A 58 -5.25 18.25 -0.99
CA GLU A 58 -4.83 19.65 -0.83
C GLU A 58 -5.13 20.53 -2.06
N SER A 59 -5.08 19.96 -3.26
CA SER A 59 -5.36 20.69 -4.52
C SER A 59 -6.85 20.79 -4.87
N GLY A 60 -7.72 20.12 -4.10
CA GLY A 60 -9.16 20.04 -4.31
C GLY A 60 -10.00 20.84 -3.30
N VAL A 61 -9.34 21.68 -2.50
CA VAL A 61 -9.95 22.65 -1.55
C VAL A 61 -9.71 24.06 -2.05
#